data_AF-A0A847WUS0-F1
#
_entry.id   AF-A0A847WUS0-F1
#
_cell.length_a   1.000
_cell.length_b   1.000
_cell.length_c   1.000
_cell.angle_alpha   90.00
_cell.angle_beta   90.00
_cell.angle_gamma   90.00
#
_symmetry.space_group_name_H-M   'P 1'
#
loop_
_entity.id
_entity.type
_entity.pdbx_description
1 polymer ?
#
loop_
_entity_poly.entity_id
_entity_poly.type
_entity_poly.pdbx_seq_one_letter_code
_entity_poly.pdbx_strand_id
1 'polypeptide(L)'
;MKFLDQAKVYIKSGSGGAGAVSFLREKFVEFGGPDGGNGGRGGDVIAVCTEGLNTLIDFRYQQHFRAGTGVHGMGKNRTGADGEDIILRVPKGTQIFEEDQETLIADFTEIGQRVVLLKGGNGGFG
;
A
#
# COMPACT_ATOMS: atom_id res chain seq x y z
N MET A 1 13.19 25.37 -18.33
CA MET A 1 12.20 24.90 -17.34
C MET A 1 11.62 23.60 -17.89
N LYS A 2 11.64 22.48 -17.14
CA LYS A 2 11.01 21.23 -17.58
C LYS A 2 9.64 21.15 -16.92
N PHE A 3 8.59 21.21 -17.72
CA PHE A 3 7.20 21.17 -17.29
C PHE A 3 6.55 19.93 -17.91
N LEU A 4 5.86 19.17 -17.08
CA LEU A 4 5.00 18.07 -17.47
C LEU A 4 3.68 18.24 -16.73
N ASP A 5 2.59 18.25 -17.50
CA ASP A 5 1.21 18.42 -17.06
C ASP A 5 0.46 17.09 -16.99
N GLN A 6 0.82 16.13 -17.85
CA GLN A 6 0.21 14.80 -17.89
C GLN A 6 1.27 13.70 -17.73
N ALA A 7 0.98 12.72 -16.87
CA ALA A 7 1.84 11.56 -16.67
C ALA A 7 0.99 10.29 -16.51
N LYS A 8 1.44 9.19 -17.13
CA LYS A 8 0.90 7.85 -16.89
C LYS A 8 1.78 7.13 -15.87
N VAL A 9 1.15 6.58 -14.84
CA VAL A 9 1.81 5.80 -13.79
C VAL A 9 1.13 4.46 -13.59
N TYR A 10 1.89 3.49 -13.11
CA TYR A 10 1.42 2.16 -12.77
C TYR A 10 1.54 1.97 -11.27
N ILE A 11 0.41 1.76 -10.63
CA ILE A 11 0.30 1.62 -9.18
C ILE A 11 -0.10 0.19 -8.81
N LYS A 12 0.45 -0.30 -7.69
CA LYS A 12 0.04 -1.59 -7.11
C LYS A 12 0.07 -1.47 -5.58
N SER A 13 -1.03 -1.82 -4.93
CA SER A 13 -1.06 -1.95 -3.48
C SER A 13 -0.32 -3.19 -2.99
N GLY A 14 -0.01 -3.21 -1.70
CA GLY A 14 0.62 -4.33 -1.05
C GLY A 14 -0.28 -5.55 -1.05
N SER A 15 0.29 -6.73 -1.22
CA SER A 15 -0.42 -7.97 -0.88
C SER A 15 -0.44 -8.13 0.65
N GLY A 16 -1.49 -8.73 1.19
CA GLY A 16 -1.48 -9.13 2.60
C GLY A 16 -0.55 -10.33 2.80
N GLY A 17 0.08 -10.41 3.96
CA GLY A 17 0.87 -11.56 4.36
C GLY A 17 -0.04 -12.79 4.58
N ALA A 18 0.43 -13.98 4.23
CA ALA A 18 -0.22 -15.22 4.64
C ALA A 18 -0.20 -15.40 6.18
N GLY A 19 -1.26 -15.99 6.74
CA GLY A 19 -1.24 -16.52 8.10
C GLY A 19 -0.39 -17.78 8.20
N ALA A 20 0.03 -18.13 9.40
CA ALA A 20 0.89 -19.29 9.64
C ALA A 20 0.15 -20.40 10.36
N VAL A 21 0.15 -21.60 9.79
CA VAL A 21 -0.27 -22.80 10.51
C VAL A 21 0.89 -23.27 11.39
N SER A 22 0.75 -23.14 12.71
CA SER A 22 1.78 -23.51 13.67
C SER A 22 1.19 -24.11 14.95
N PHE A 23 1.97 -24.92 15.65
CA PHE A 23 1.60 -25.53 16.92
C PHE A 23 2.72 -25.35 17.93
N LEU A 24 2.35 -25.07 19.18
CA LEU A 24 3.30 -24.92 20.27
C LEU A 24 4.07 -26.23 20.50
N ARG A 25 5.40 -26.15 20.59
CA ARG A 25 6.27 -27.31 20.87
C ARG A 25 7.19 -27.00 22.04
N GLU A 26 6.91 -27.60 23.19
CA GLU A 26 7.72 -27.49 24.40
C GLU A 26 8.08 -28.87 24.95
N LYS A 27 9.26 -28.99 25.56
CA LYS A 27 9.86 -30.28 25.97
C LYS A 27 8.98 -31.10 26.93
N PHE A 28 8.11 -30.45 27.70
CA PHE A 28 7.27 -31.08 28.72
C PHE A 28 5.77 -30.91 28.45
N VAL A 29 5.41 -30.53 27.21
CA VAL A 29 4.02 -30.39 26.76
C VAL A 29 3.80 -31.34 25.60
N GLU A 30 3.04 -32.41 25.84
CA GLU A 30 2.81 -33.49 24.87
C GLU A 30 1.98 -33.02 23.65
N PHE A 31 0.96 -32.18 23.88
CA PHE A 31 0.12 -31.59 22.84
C PHE A 31 0.01 -30.08 23.03
N GLY A 32 0.84 -29.32 22.34
CA GLY A 32 0.68 -27.87 22.28
C GLY A 32 -0.49 -27.48 21.36
N GLY A 33 -1.26 -26.48 21.78
CA GLY A 33 -2.33 -25.92 20.95
C GLY A 33 -1.80 -25.19 19.71
N PRO A 34 -2.69 -24.81 18.77
CA PRO A 34 -2.33 -23.94 17.66
C PRO A 34 -1.73 -22.63 18.16
N ASP A 35 -0.60 -22.23 17.58
CA ASP A 35 0.08 -20.97 17.89
C ASP A 35 0.44 -20.20 16.61
N GLY A 36 -0.39 -20.35 15.57
CA GLY A 36 -0.31 -19.63 14.32
C GLY A 36 -0.61 -18.14 14.45
N GLY A 37 0.30 -17.28 13.99
CA GLY A 37 0.03 -15.86 13.85
C GLY A 37 -0.66 -15.51 12.53
N ASN A 38 -1.44 -14.42 12.52
CA ASN A 38 -2.03 -13.87 11.30
C ASN A 38 -0.95 -13.16 10.44
N GLY A 39 -1.19 -13.02 9.14
CA GLY A 39 -0.37 -12.14 8.31
C GLY A 39 -0.75 -10.67 8.50
N GLY A 40 0.20 -9.77 8.23
CA GLY A 40 -0.06 -8.33 8.20
C GLY A 40 -0.82 -7.90 6.95
N ARG A 41 -1.48 -6.74 7.01
CA ARG A 41 -2.14 -6.12 5.85
C ARG A 41 -1.08 -5.65 4.85
N GLY A 42 -1.43 -5.61 3.57
CA GLY A 42 -0.64 -4.88 2.57
C GLY A 42 -0.74 -3.36 2.77
N GLY A 43 0.27 -2.65 2.29
CA GLY A 43 0.25 -1.19 2.24
C GLY A 43 -0.70 -0.66 1.17
N ASP A 44 -1.28 0.51 1.43
CA ASP A 44 -2.14 1.24 0.51
C ASP A 44 -1.30 2.06 -0.49
N VAL A 45 -1.90 2.41 -1.63
CA VAL A 45 -1.41 3.47 -2.51
C VAL A 45 -2.25 4.71 -2.27
N ILE A 46 -1.61 5.78 -1.80
CA ILE A 46 -2.30 7.00 -1.38
C ILE A 46 -1.76 8.17 -2.19
N ALA A 47 -2.65 8.93 -2.82
CA ALA A 47 -2.30 10.21 -3.42
C ALA A 47 -2.56 11.36 -2.44
N VAL A 48 -1.62 12.29 -2.35
CA VAL A 48 -1.65 13.42 -1.41
C VAL A 48 -1.30 14.71 -2.11
N CYS A 49 -2.21 15.68 -2.06
CA CYS A 49 -1.93 17.03 -2.53
C CYS A 49 -0.92 17.69 -1.60
N THR A 50 0.23 18.10 -2.13
CA THR A 50 1.32 18.69 -1.34
C THR A 50 1.68 20.07 -1.87
N GLU A 51 2.06 20.97 -0.96
CA GLU A 51 2.61 22.28 -1.32
C GLU A 51 4.01 22.15 -1.95
N GLY A 52 4.41 23.15 -2.74
CA GLY A 52 5.75 23.23 -3.31
C GLY A 52 6.00 22.39 -4.56
N LEU A 53 5.03 21.58 -4.98
CA LEU A 53 5.02 20.91 -6.28
C LEU A 53 4.29 21.78 -7.31
N ASN A 54 4.88 21.91 -8.50
CA ASN A 54 4.32 22.70 -9.61
C ASN A 54 4.12 21.88 -10.89
N THR A 55 4.62 20.64 -10.94
CA THR A 55 4.62 19.79 -12.14
C THR A 55 4.62 18.32 -11.76
N LEU A 56 4.18 17.46 -12.67
CA LEU A 56 4.20 15.99 -12.56
C LEU A 56 5.53 15.36 -13.00
N ILE A 57 6.61 16.15 -13.09
CA ILE A 57 7.88 15.68 -13.65
C ILE A 57 8.49 14.48 -12.91
N ASP A 58 8.24 14.35 -11.61
CA ASP A 58 8.74 13.23 -10.80
C ASP A 58 8.21 11.88 -11.31
N PHE A 59 6.96 11.87 -11.79
CA PHE A 59 6.32 10.69 -12.38
C PHE A 59 6.90 10.29 -13.74
N ARG A 60 7.68 11.17 -14.37
CA ARG A 60 8.44 10.82 -15.58
C ARG A 60 9.64 9.94 -15.27
N TYR A 61 10.29 10.18 -14.14
CA TYR A 61 11.49 9.44 -13.73
C TYR A 61 11.14 8.15 -13.02
N GLN A 62 10.02 8.13 -12.29
CA GLN A 62 9.49 6.94 -11.65
C GLN A 62 8.04 6.73 -12.10
N GLN A 63 7.81 5.71 -12.91
CA GLN A 63 6.47 5.39 -13.43
C GLN A 63 5.78 4.26 -12.64
N HIS A 64 6.54 3.45 -11.90
CA HIS A 64 6.01 2.32 -11.13
C HIS A 64 6.08 2.60 -9.62
N PHE A 65 4.94 2.48 -8.96
CA PHE A 65 4.78 2.68 -7.53
C PHE A 65 4.12 1.44 -6.92
N ARG A 66 4.82 0.80 -5.99
CA ARG A 66 4.35 -0.42 -5.33
C ARG A 66 4.40 -0.20 -3.83
N ALA A 67 3.27 -0.38 -3.16
CA ALA A 67 3.24 -0.38 -1.70
C ALA A 67 3.86 -1.67 -1.14
N GLY A 68 4.25 -1.64 0.14
CA GLY A 68 4.86 -2.76 0.82
C GLY A 68 3.90 -3.94 1.00
N THR A 69 4.41 -5.16 0.88
CA THR A 69 3.67 -6.39 1.18
C THR A 69 3.65 -6.63 2.69
N GLY A 70 2.51 -7.02 3.24
CA GLY A 70 2.39 -7.42 4.64
C GLY A 70 3.23 -8.65 4.96
N VAL A 71 3.84 -8.67 6.14
CA VAL A 71 4.70 -9.78 6.56
C VAL A 71 3.83 -10.99 6.91
N HIS A 72 4.34 -12.19 6.65
CA HIS A 72 3.67 -13.43 7.04
C HIS A 72 3.54 -13.56 8.56
N GLY A 73 2.47 -14.22 8.99
CA GLY A 73 2.36 -14.69 10.36
C GLY A 73 3.46 -15.68 10.70
N MET A 74 3.70 -15.87 11.99
CA MET A 74 4.72 -16.79 12.50
C MET A 74 4.17 -17.55 13.70
N GLY A 75 4.79 -18.70 14.00
CA GLY A 75 4.53 -19.44 15.23
C GLY A 75 4.74 -18.58 16.48
N LYS A 76 4.23 -19.05 17.61
CA LYS A 76 4.10 -18.34 18.89
C LYS A 76 3.12 -17.17 18.86
N ASN A 77 2.02 -17.31 18.12
CA ASN A 77 0.96 -16.31 17.94
C ASN A 77 1.49 -14.95 17.47
N ARG A 78 2.53 -14.94 16.63
CA ARG A 78 3.17 -13.71 16.18
C ARG A 78 2.56 -13.24 14.87
N THR A 79 1.72 -12.23 14.95
CA THR A 79 1.15 -11.56 13.78
C THR A 79 2.24 -10.83 12.99
N GLY A 80 2.22 -10.97 11.66
CA GLY A 80 3.11 -10.24 10.77
C GLY A 80 2.84 -8.74 10.77
N ALA A 81 3.88 -7.94 10.58
CA ALA A 81 3.76 -6.49 10.44
C ALA A 81 3.04 -6.10 9.15
N ASP A 82 2.33 -4.98 9.17
CA ASP A 82 1.70 -4.41 7.98
C ASP A 82 2.75 -3.90 6.99
N GLY A 83 2.42 -3.98 5.71
CA GLY A 83 3.21 -3.41 4.63
C GLY A 83 3.13 -1.89 4.62
N GLU A 84 4.24 -1.23 4.30
CA GLU A 84 4.30 0.23 4.25
C GLU A 84 3.46 0.80 3.10
N ASP A 85 2.62 1.80 3.40
CA ASP A 85 1.90 2.54 2.38
C ASP A 85 2.86 3.32 1.48
N ILE A 86 2.49 3.52 0.21
CA ILE A 86 3.23 4.41 -0.70
C ILE A 86 2.43 5.68 -0.97
N ILE A 87 3.12 6.82 -0.88
CA ILE A 87 2.53 8.15 -1.04
C ILE A 87 2.93 8.74 -2.39
N LEU A 88 1.95 8.99 -3.24
CA LEU A 88 2.09 9.76 -4.49
C LEU A 88 1.80 11.23 -4.17
N ARG A 89 2.85 12.06 -4.16
CA ARG A 89 2.67 13.50 -3.94
C ARG A 89 2.31 14.18 -5.25
N VAL A 90 1.25 14.96 -5.24
CA VAL A 90 0.76 15.67 -6.44
C VAL A 90 0.56 17.16 -6.14
N PRO A 91 0.73 18.04 -7.14
CA PRO A 91 0.43 19.47 -6.98
C PRO A 91 -1.08 19.72 -6.85
N LYS A 92 -1.43 20.89 -6.30
CA LYS A 92 -2.81 21.38 -6.27
C LYS A 92 -3.37 21.50 -7.69
N GLY A 93 -4.62 21.07 -7.89
CA GLY A 93 -5.29 21.04 -9.19
C GLY A 93 -5.00 19.77 -10.01
N THR A 94 -4.32 18.77 -9.43
CA THR A 94 -4.12 17.50 -10.11
C THR A 94 -5.43 16.71 -10.15
N GLN A 95 -5.73 16.16 -11.32
CA GLN A 95 -6.82 15.20 -11.50
C GLN A 95 -6.21 13.83 -11.85
N ILE A 96 -6.76 12.77 -11.26
CA ILE A 96 -6.37 11.38 -11.51
C ILE A 96 -7.53 10.70 -12.22
N PHE A 97 -7.26 10.19 -13.42
CA PHE A 97 -8.21 9.43 -14.23
C PHE A 97 -7.80 7.96 -14.30
N GLU A 98 -8.76 7.09 -14.62
CA GLU A 98 -8.44 5.73 -15.07
C GLU A 98 -7.68 5.74 -16.42
N GLU A 99 -7.22 4.57 -16.85
CA GLU A 99 -6.45 4.43 -18.08
C GLU A 99 -7.22 4.90 -19.33
N ASP A 100 -8.55 4.85 -19.28
CA ASP A 100 -9.45 5.35 -20.33
C ASP A 100 -9.42 6.88 -20.51
N GLN A 101 -8.90 7.64 -19.53
CA GLN A 101 -8.91 9.10 -19.45
C GLN A 101 -10.32 9.73 -19.42
N GLU A 102 -11.35 8.94 -19.15
CA GLU A 102 -12.75 9.39 -19.09
C GLU A 102 -13.24 9.35 -17.64
N THR A 103 -12.86 8.31 -16.90
CA THR A 103 -13.32 8.11 -15.52
C THR A 103 -12.44 8.87 -14.55
N LEU A 104 -12.96 9.98 -13.99
CA LEU A 104 -12.30 10.74 -12.93
C LEU A 104 -12.34 9.97 -11.60
N ILE A 105 -11.17 9.59 -11.09
CA ILE A 105 -11.02 8.89 -9.80
C ILE A 105 -10.92 9.90 -8.65
N ALA A 106 -10.14 10.96 -8.84
CA ALA A 106 -9.88 11.96 -7.80
C ALA A 106 -9.52 13.32 -8.38
N ASP A 107 -9.99 14.39 -7.72
CA ASP A 107 -9.63 15.78 -7.99
C ASP A 107 -9.09 16.42 -6.70
N PHE A 108 -7.89 16.99 -6.78
CA PHE A 108 -7.16 17.55 -5.65
C PHE A 108 -7.25 19.07 -5.63
N THR A 109 -8.20 19.62 -4.88
CA THR A 109 -8.46 21.05 -4.82
C THR A 109 -7.86 21.72 -3.59
N GLU A 110 -7.44 20.94 -2.57
CA GLU A 110 -6.93 21.44 -1.30
C GLU A 110 -5.58 20.81 -0.92
N ILE A 111 -4.66 21.63 -0.39
CA ILE A 111 -3.37 21.14 0.10
C ILE A 111 -3.61 20.24 1.32
N GLY A 112 -2.94 19.09 1.35
CA GLY A 112 -3.11 18.08 2.39
C GLY A 112 -4.24 17.09 2.12
N GLN A 113 -5.07 17.29 1.09
CA GLN A 113 -6.10 16.34 0.68
C GLN A 113 -5.47 14.98 0.34
N ARG A 114 -6.04 13.89 0.88
CA ARG A 114 -5.56 12.52 0.73
C ARG A 114 -6.64 11.64 0.12
N VAL A 115 -6.30 10.84 -0.88
CA VAL A 115 -7.19 9.83 -1.47
C VAL A 115 -6.46 8.50 -1.55
N VAL A 116 -7.08 7.44 -1.01
CA VAL A 116 -6.59 6.07 -1.17
C VAL A 116 -6.99 5.59 -2.56
N LEU A 117 -6.02 5.41 -3.45
CA LEU A 117 -6.26 4.96 -4.82
C LEU A 117 -6.41 3.44 -4.89
N LEU A 118 -5.54 2.72 -4.18
CA LEU A 118 -5.61 1.26 -4.06
C LEU A 118 -5.46 0.85 -2.61
N LYS A 119 -6.41 0.08 -2.10
CA LYS A 119 -6.31 -0.54 -0.77
C LYS A 119 -5.38 -1.74 -0.81
N GLY A 120 -4.59 -1.91 0.24
CA GLY A 120 -3.77 -3.08 0.49
C GLY A 120 -4.62 -4.33 0.72
N GLY A 121 -4.07 -5.48 0.34
CA GLY A 121 -4.70 -6.76 0.59
C GLY A 121 -4.79 -7.08 2.08
N ASN A 122 -5.84 -7.80 2.48
CA ASN A 122 -6.00 -8.26 3.85
C ASN A 122 -4.97 -9.34 4.20
N GLY A 123 -4.50 -9.33 5.45
CA GLY A 123 -3.69 -10.42 6.00
C GLY A 123 -4.49 -11.72 6.09
N GLY A 124 -3.83 -12.84 5.82
CA GLY A 124 -4.39 -14.18 5.99
C GLY A 124 -4.46 -14.59 7.45
N PHE A 125 -5.44 -15.44 7.79
CA PHE A 125 -5.61 -15.97 9.13
C PHE A 125 -4.66 -17.16 9.38
N GLY A 126 -4.02 -17.18 10.56
CA GLY A 126 -3.14 -18.26 11.03
C GLY A 126 -3.82 -19.23 11.97
#